data_AF-A0A6L3ENW1-F1
#
_entry.id   AF-A0A6L3ENW1-F1
#
_cell.length_a   1.000
_cell.length_b   1.000
_cell.length_c   1.000
_cell.angle_alpha   90.00
_cell.angle_beta   90.00
_cell.angle_gamma   90.00
#
_symmetry.space_group_name_H-M   'P 1'
#
loop_
_entity.id
_entity.type
_entity.pdbx_description
1 polymer ?
#
loop_
_entity_poly.entity_id
_entity_poly.type
_entity_poly.pdbx_seq_one_letter_code
_entity_poly.pdbx_strand_id
1 'polypeptide(L)'
;MAYVYLCEHDVEASTARMKNSLLAFLAHLGVGPGKYHETLTRAWIMAVAHFMAESGACDSAAEFMTRNPQLLDSKIMLTHYSAEWLFSPQAREAFVEPDIQSIPEH
;
A
#
# COMPACT_ATOMS: atom_id res chain seq x y z
N MET A 1 -8.61 -4.34 -2.21
CA MET A 1 -8.64 -3.32 -3.29
C MET A 1 -7.33 -3.16 -4.03
N ALA A 2 -6.16 -3.17 -3.37
CA ALA A 2 -4.86 -2.99 -4.03
C ALA A 2 -4.65 -3.92 -5.23
N TYR A 3 -4.83 -5.24 -5.02
CA TYR A 3 -4.72 -6.26 -6.07
C TYR A 3 -5.59 -5.95 -7.29
N VAL A 4 -6.86 -5.59 -7.09
CA VAL A 4 -7.80 -5.30 -8.19
C VAL A 4 -7.34 -4.11 -9.02
N TYR A 5 -6.90 -3.02 -8.37
CA TYR A 5 -6.37 -1.87 -9.12
C TYR A 5 -5.10 -2.23 -9.90
N LEU A 6 -4.20 -3.03 -9.30
CA LEU A 6 -2.96 -3.48 -9.92
C LEU A 6 -3.17 -4.48 -11.06
N CYS A 7 -4.31 -5.17 -11.13
CA CYS A 7 -4.66 -5.98 -12.30
C CYS A 7 -4.97 -5.14 -13.55
N GLU A 8 -5.40 -3.88 -13.38
CA GLU A 8 -5.88 -3.03 -14.47
C GLU A 8 -4.98 -1.81 -14.73
N HIS A 9 -4.10 -1.47 -13.79
CA HIS A 9 -3.35 -0.23 -13.77
C HIS A 9 -1.93 -0.43 -13.21
N ASP A 10 -1.03 0.50 -13.56
CA ASP A 10 0.31 0.56 -12.95
C ASP A 10 0.26 1.00 -11.47
N VAL A 11 1.43 1.01 -10.82
CA VAL A 11 1.59 1.37 -9.41
C VAL A 11 1.12 2.80 -9.11
N GLU A 12 1.43 3.76 -9.98
CA GLU A 12 1.08 5.16 -9.78
C GLU A 12 -0.43 5.38 -9.86
N ALA A 13 -1.06 4.89 -10.92
CA ALA A 13 -2.50 4.98 -11.12
C ALA A 13 -3.27 4.18 -10.06
N SER A 14 -2.77 3.01 -9.65
CA SER A 14 -3.33 2.22 -8.56
C SER A 14 -3.27 2.97 -7.22
N THR A 15 -2.16 3.64 -6.94
CA THR A 15 -1.99 4.47 -5.73
C THR A 15 -2.98 5.64 -5.72
N ALA A 16 -3.10 6.37 -6.83
CA ALA A 16 -4.04 7.49 -6.94
C ALA A 16 -5.50 7.05 -6.74
N ARG A 17 -5.88 5.91 -7.33
CA ARG A 17 -7.24 5.33 -7.17
C ARG A 17 -7.50 4.91 -5.73
N MET A 18 -6.56 4.19 -5.12
CA MET A 18 -6.68 3.78 -3.71
C MET A 18 -6.84 5.00 -2.79
N LYS A 19 -6.00 6.02 -2.95
CA LYS A 19 -6.08 7.28 -2.21
C LYS A 19 -7.45 7.92 -2.34
N ASN A 20 -7.95 8.09 -3.56
CA ASN A 20 -9.24 8.72 -3.82
C ASN A 20 -10.39 7.92 -3.20
N SER A 21 -10.36 6.58 -3.29
CA SER A 21 -11.37 5.72 -2.68
C SER A 21 -11.36 5.80 -1.15
N LEU A 22 -10.18 5.81 -0.52
CA LEU A 22 -10.05 5.94 0.93
C LEU A 22 -10.54 7.31 1.41
N LEU A 23 -10.15 8.39 0.75
CA LEU A 23 -10.59 9.74 1.09
C LEU A 23 -12.10 9.91 0.92
N ALA A 24 -12.68 9.40 -0.17
CA ALA A 24 -14.13 9.41 -0.39
C ALA A 24 -14.87 8.62 0.70
N PHE A 25 -14.34 7.46 1.11
CA PHE A 25 -14.91 6.66 2.19
C PHE A 25 -14.86 7.39 3.54
N LEU A 26 -13.73 8.02 3.88
CA LEU A 26 -13.59 8.81 5.11
C LEU A 26 -14.53 10.03 5.13
N ALA A 27 -14.72 10.67 3.98
CA ALA A 27 -15.68 11.77 3.83
C ALA A 27 -17.11 11.28 4.02
N HIS A 28 -17.46 10.12 3.44
CA HIS A 28 -18.78 9.50 3.62
C HIS A 28 -19.08 9.17 5.09
N LEU A 29 -18.07 8.73 5.85
CA LEU A 29 -18.19 8.46 7.30
C LEU A 29 -18.17 9.72 8.18
N GLY A 30 -17.89 10.90 7.63
CA GLY A 30 -17.82 12.16 8.38
C GLY A 30 -16.63 12.27 9.36
N VAL A 31 -15.59 11.43 9.20
CA VAL A 31 -14.41 11.40 10.09
C VAL A 31 -13.22 12.23 9.60
N GLY A 32 -13.34 12.81 8.41
CA GLY A 32 -12.35 13.69 7.80
C GLY A 32 -11.08 12.98 7.29
N PRO A 33 -10.22 13.70 6.54
CA PRO A 33 -9.04 13.12 5.88
C PRO A 33 -7.92 12.78 6.87
N GLY A 34 -7.97 13.26 8.12
CA GLY A 34 -6.93 13.02 9.12
C GLY A 34 -6.72 11.56 9.49
N LYS A 35 -7.60 10.64 9.06
CA LYS A 35 -7.47 9.17 9.20
C LYS A 35 -6.68 8.51 8.06
N TYR A 36 -6.48 9.20 6.95
CA TYR A 36 -5.67 8.73 5.82
C TYR A 36 -4.17 8.81 6.13
N HIS A 37 -3.38 7.96 5.47
CA HIS A 37 -1.92 7.89 5.60
C HIS A 37 -1.28 7.67 4.24
N GLU A 38 -0.63 8.70 3.71
CA GLU A 38 -0.07 8.69 2.34
C GLU A 38 1.02 7.63 2.17
N THR A 39 2.05 7.66 3.02
CA THR A 39 3.20 6.75 2.89
C THR A 39 2.78 5.29 3.01
N LEU A 40 1.98 4.96 4.04
CA LEU A 40 1.53 3.59 4.24
C LEU A 40 0.67 3.08 3.07
N THR A 41 -0.20 3.92 2.51
CA THR A 41 -1.03 3.54 1.36
C THR A 41 -0.18 3.22 0.14
N ARG A 42 0.76 4.10 -0.21
CA ARG A 42 1.63 3.90 -1.38
C ARG A 42 2.59 2.72 -1.17
N ALA A 43 3.23 2.62 -0.01
CA ALA A 43 4.14 1.51 0.32
C ALA A 43 3.42 0.16 0.25
N TRP A 44 2.15 0.09 0.68
CA TRP A 44 1.36 -1.12 0.55
C TRP A 44 1.04 -1.50 -0.90
N ILE A 45 0.75 -0.53 -1.76
CA ILE A 45 0.56 -0.77 -3.21
C ILE A 45 1.85 -1.34 -3.82
N MET A 46 3.01 -0.76 -3.49
CA MET A 46 4.31 -1.25 -3.96
C MET A 46 4.58 -2.68 -3.52
N ALA A 47 4.29 -3.02 -2.24
CA ALA A 47 4.45 -4.38 -1.75
C ALA A 47 3.55 -5.39 -2.47
N VAL A 48 2.27 -5.04 -2.71
CA VAL A 48 1.36 -5.91 -3.47
C VAL A 48 1.87 -6.08 -4.91
N ALA A 49 2.31 -5.02 -5.57
CA ALA A 49 2.87 -5.08 -6.93
C ALA A 49 4.11 -5.99 -6.99
N HIS A 50 5.01 -5.85 -6.02
CA HIS A 50 6.19 -6.70 -5.91
C HIS A 50 5.84 -8.18 -5.79
N PHE A 51 4.92 -8.54 -4.88
CA PHE A 51 4.52 -9.93 -4.74
C PHE A 51 3.70 -10.46 -5.92
N MET A 52 2.96 -9.60 -6.64
CA MET A 52 2.32 -9.98 -7.89
C MET A 52 3.36 -10.33 -8.97
N ALA A 53 4.44 -9.55 -9.06
CA ALA A 53 5.54 -9.84 -9.99
C ALA A 53 6.27 -11.16 -9.64
N GLU A 54 6.50 -11.44 -8.35
CA GLU A 54 7.16 -12.67 -7.90
C GLU A 54 6.29 -13.92 -8.00
N SER A 55 4.97 -13.79 -7.78
CA SER A 55 4.04 -14.93 -7.72
C SER A 55 3.60 -15.46 -9.08
N GLY A 56 3.86 -14.72 -10.15
CA GLY A 56 3.27 -14.97 -11.47
C GLY A 56 1.76 -14.78 -11.48
N ALA A 57 1.11 -15.21 -12.56
CA ALA A 57 -0.33 -15.08 -12.72
C ALA A 57 -1.10 -15.86 -11.63
N CYS A 58 -2.10 -15.21 -11.04
CA CYS A 58 -3.05 -15.79 -10.10
C CYS A 58 -4.47 -15.59 -10.65
N ASP A 59 -5.35 -16.59 -10.50
CA ASP A 59 -6.71 -16.55 -11.02
C ASP A 59 -7.64 -15.68 -10.14
N SER A 60 -7.21 -15.38 -8.91
CA SER A 60 -7.97 -14.55 -7.99
C SER A 60 -7.11 -13.87 -6.91
N ALA A 61 -7.67 -12.83 -6.30
CA ALA A 61 -7.08 -12.20 -5.12
C ALA A 61 -6.96 -13.18 -3.93
N ALA A 62 -7.90 -14.11 -3.77
CA ALA A 62 -7.86 -15.08 -2.68
C ALA A 62 -6.69 -16.06 -2.81
N GLU A 63 -6.45 -16.54 -4.03
CA GLU A 63 -5.28 -17.35 -4.35
C GLU A 63 -3.98 -16.57 -4.11
N PHE A 64 -3.91 -15.33 -4.61
CA PHE A 64 -2.76 -14.45 -4.40
C PHE A 64 -2.43 -14.27 -2.91
N MET A 65 -3.43 -14.03 -2.06
CA MET A 65 -3.24 -13.87 -0.61
C MET A 65 -2.78 -15.18 0.06
N THR A 66 -3.22 -16.33 -0.44
CA THR A 66 -2.79 -17.64 0.08
C THR A 66 -1.32 -17.92 -0.25
N ARG A 67 -0.86 -17.48 -1.44
CA ARG A 67 0.56 -17.58 -1.85
C ARG A 67 1.46 -16.58 -1.14
N ASN A 68 0.92 -15.43 -0.73
CA ASN A 68 1.69 -14.32 -0.14
C ASN A 68 1.20 -13.98 1.28
N PRO A 69 1.29 -14.91 2.26
CA PRO A 69 0.78 -14.68 3.60
C PRO A 69 1.49 -13.53 4.33
N GLN A 70 2.70 -13.15 3.91
CA GLN A 70 3.40 -11.98 4.44
C GLN A 70 2.65 -10.65 4.24
N LEU A 71 1.80 -10.55 3.22
CA LEU A 71 0.92 -9.39 3.04
C LEU A 71 -0.23 -9.35 4.05
N LEU A 72 -0.42 -10.38 4.88
CA LEU A 72 -1.38 -10.34 5.99
C LEU A 72 -0.79 -9.71 7.25
N ASP A 73 0.54 -9.57 7.32
CA ASP A 73 1.20 -8.88 8.42
C ASP A 73 1.46 -7.42 8.05
N SER A 74 0.71 -6.51 8.67
CA SER A 74 0.90 -5.07 8.47
C SER A 74 2.28 -4.58 8.93
N LYS A 75 3.00 -5.35 9.75
CA LYS A 75 4.36 -5.02 10.20
C LYS A 75 5.41 -5.23 9.13
N ILE A 76 5.09 -5.82 7.97
CA ILE A 76 6.03 -5.93 6.85
C ILE A 76 6.58 -4.56 6.44
N MET A 77 5.83 -3.48 6.61
CA MET A 77 6.32 -2.12 6.33
C MET A 77 7.46 -1.69 7.28
N LEU A 78 7.54 -2.28 8.48
CA LEU A 78 8.59 -1.98 9.46
C LEU A 78 9.93 -2.67 9.16
N THR A 79 10.01 -3.49 8.10
CA THR A 79 11.30 -3.97 7.58
C THR A 79 11.96 -2.94 6.65
N HIS A 80 11.18 -1.97 6.17
CA HIS A 80 11.60 -0.92 5.24
C HIS A 80 11.67 0.45 5.90
N TYR A 81 10.76 0.72 6.83
CA TYR A 81 10.71 1.97 7.58
C TYR A 81 10.97 1.75 9.07
N SER A 82 11.68 2.68 9.71
CA SER A 82 11.63 2.78 11.16
C SER A 82 10.24 3.24 11.61
N ALA A 83 9.83 2.83 12.81
CA ALA A 83 8.53 3.24 13.36
C ALA A 83 8.44 4.76 13.54
N GLU A 84 9.54 5.41 13.93
CA GLU A 84 9.61 6.87 14.06
C GLU A 84 9.37 7.56 12.72
N TRP A 85 9.98 7.03 11.65
CA TRP A 85 9.83 7.60 10.31
C TRP A 85 8.44 7.35 9.72
N LEU A 86 7.97 6.10 9.76
CA LEU A 86 6.68 5.70 9.18
C LEU A 86 5.49 6.42 9.85
N PHE A 87 5.53 6.61 11.17
CA PHE A 87 4.43 7.22 11.91
C PHE A 87 4.62 8.73 12.16
N SER A 88 5.58 9.36 11.49
CA SER A 88 5.76 10.80 11.53
C SER A 88 4.57 11.54 10.88
N PRO A 89 4.30 12.81 11.27
CA PRO A 89 3.29 13.63 10.59
C PRO A 89 3.57 13.77 9.09
N GLN A 90 4.84 13.89 8.71
CA GLN A 90 5.25 14.01 7.32
C GLN A 90 4.88 12.78 6.50
N ALA A 91 5.18 11.56 6.98
CA ALA A 91 4.83 10.32 6.31
C ALA A 91 3.31 10.12 6.15
N ARG A 92 2.52 10.75 7.03
CA ARG A 92 1.06 10.73 6.96
C ARG A 92 0.52 11.61 5.83
N GLU A 93 1.11 12.78 5.61
CA GLU A 93 0.65 13.80 4.67
C GLU A 93 1.23 13.65 3.27
N ALA A 94 2.49 13.22 3.18
CA ALA A 94 3.22 13.04 1.94
C ALA A 94 3.95 11.70 1.94
N PHE A 95 4.20 11.15 0.74
CA PHE A 95 5.05 9.97 0.63
C PHE A 95 6.48 10.36 1.01
N VAL A 96 7.06 9.58 1.92
CA VAL A 96 8.49 9.64 2.25
C VAL A 96 9.13 8.31 1.88
N GLU A 97 10.38 8.36 1.43
CA GLU A 97 11.13 7.16 1.10
C GLU A 97 11.47 6.34 2.37
N PRO A 98 11.59 4.99 2.26
CA PRO A 98 12.03 4.15 3.37
C PRO A 98 13.43 4.50 3.87
N ASP A 99 13.63 4.47 5.19
CA ASP A 99 14.89 4.82 5.86
C ASP A 99 15.73 3.60 6.29
N ILE A 100 15.17 2.38 6.27
CA ILE A 100 15.89 1.14 6.61
C ILE A 100 16.31 0.40 5.33
N GLN A 101 15.35 0.08 4.47
CA GLN A 101 15.58 -0.66 3.23
C GLN A 101 14.59 -0.20 2.17
N SER A 102 15.08 0.06 0.95
CA SER A 102 14.23 0.42 -0.17
C SER A 102 13.17 -0.65 -0.44
N ILE A 103 11.96 -0.21 -0.80
CA ILE A 103 10.92 -1.11 -1.30
C ILE A 103 11.24 -1.39 -2.77
N PRO A 104 11.20 -2.65 -3.24
CA PRO A 104 11.40 -2.96 -4.64
C PRO A 104 10.37 -2.25 -5.53
N GLU A 105 10.85 -1.65 -6.63
CA GLU A 105 10.02 -1.02 -7.65
C GLU A 105 10.00 -1.94 -8.89
N HIS A 106 8.80 -2.22 -9.41
CA HIS A 106 8.57 -3.03 -10.62
C HIS A 106 7.69 -2.28 -11.61
#